data_AF-A0A9P0GF22-F1
#
_entry.id   AF-A0A9P0GF22-F1
#
_cell.length_a   1.000
_cell.length_b   1.000
_cell.length_c   1.000
_cell.angle_alpha   90.00
_cell.angle_beta   90.00
_cell.angle_gamma   90.00
#
_symmetry.space_group_name_H-M   'P 1'
#
loop_
_entity.id
_entity.type
_entity.pdbx_description
1 polymer ?
#
loop_
_entity_poly.entity_id
_entity_poly.type
_entity_poly.pdbx_seq_one_letter_code
_entity_poly.pdbx_strand_id
1 'polypeptide(L)'
;MLINENTYPQRIASALKETLNMLPMHNEIINLFKEARGPGSCQGVLKELGDILIMTTARSQQKFYLPILLAKHMYAEKSVDVKWNFGGAQMITQISDFMSKTKLIIKSGGSSLQTAEVIFHAIFGTYLEDIGVLGEITTRGGWSKRKALNPVFKDRSSKPAIVVTPVVHKYVSKMAQSLLTKTLGNTEPCYTTRPSFNGKRKRTFNDAFKSYLDSGKIMSSYSSDPIQLQLALRKLKDELRKDMEAGKLEDVGNKNWLERGSDGVWAASEKVPVEKGISFWGPGDSV
;
A
#
# COMPACT_ATOMS: atom_id res chain seq x y z
N MET A 1 1.85 -0.74 -22.55
CA MET A 1 1.28 0.61 -22.35
C MET A 1 2.30 1.69 -22.71
N LEU A 2 3.45 1.79 -22.03
CA LEU A 2 4.49 2.80 -22.38
C LEU A 2 4.98 2.74 -23.83
N ILE A 3 5.12 1.53 -24.41
CA ILE A 3 5.56 1.31 -25.80
C ILE A 3 4.61 1.92 -26.84
N ASN A 4 3.31 2.03 -26.52
CA ASN A 4 2.27 2.44 -27.46
C ASN A 4 1.55 3.73 -27.01
N GLU A 5 2.04 4.42 -25.97
CA GLU A 5 1.40 5.62 -25.44
C GLU A 5 1.91 6.86 -26.19
N ASN A 6 1.06 7.42 -27.05
CA ASN A 6 1.40 8.59 -27.86
C ASN A 6 0.88 9.91 -27.24
N THR A 7 -0.06 9.85 -26.30
CA THR A 7 -0.79 11.04 -25.81
C THR A 7 -0.11 11.64 -24.58
N TYR A 8 0.28 10.81 -23.61
CA TYR A 8 0.90 11.26 -22.37
C TYR A 8 2.14 10.43 -21.94
N PRO A 9 3.10 10.15 -22.84
CA PRO A 9 4.23 9.25 -22.56
C PRO A 9 5.04 9.67 -21.34
N GLN A 10 5.29 10.97 -21.17
CA GLN A 10 6.05 11.48 -20.02
C GLN A 10 5.29 11.39 -18.71
N ARG A 11 3.96 11.61 -18.72
CA ARG A 11 3.15 11.51 -17.51
C ARG A 11 3.09 10.06 -17.01
N ILE A 12 2.91 9.10 -17.91
CA ILE A 12 2.92 7.68 -17.55
C ILE A 12 4.31 7.24 -17.08
N ALA A 13 5.37 7.69 -17.75
CA ALA A 13 6.74 7.38 -17.34
C ALA A 13 7.07 7.95 -15.95
N SER A 14 6.66 9.19 -15.66
CA SER A 14 6.84 9.80 -14.33
C SER A 14 6.04 9.05 -13.26
N ALA A 15 4.79 8.67 -13.53
CA ALA A 15 3.99 7.89 -12.59
C ALA A 15 4.61 6.50 -12.30
N LEU A 16 5.12 5.82 -13.34
CA LEU A 16 5.81 4.55 -13.17
C LEU A 16 7.13 4.73 -12.42
N LYS A 17 7.90 5.78 -12.72
CA LYS A 17 9.12 6.14 -11.99
C LYS A 17 8.84 6.38 -10.50
N GLU A 18 7.76 7.10 -10.17
CA GLU A 18 7.35 7.30 -8.78
C GLU A 18 6.96 5.99 -8.09
N THR A 19 6.38 5.04 -8.83
CA THR A 19 6.01 3.71 -8.32
C THR A 19 7.25 2.86 -8.06
N LEU A 20 8.27 2.97 -8.91
CA LEU A 20 9.49 2.16 -8.89
C LEU A 20 10.68 2.82 -8.17
N ASN A 21 10.53 4.03 -7.63
CA ASN A 21 11.65 4.81 -7.09
C ASN A 21 12.48 4.10 -6.01
N MET A 22 11.90 3.12 -5.32
CA MET A 22 12.58 2.29 -4.34
C MET A 22 13.65 1.37 -4.94
N LEU A 23 13.56 1.11 -6.25
CA LEU A 23 14.51 0.25 -6.93
C LEU A 23 15.74 1.07 -7.34
N PRO A 24 16.95 0.58 -7.10
CA PRO A 24 18.17 1.31 -7.44
C PRO A 24 18.37 1.46 -8.96
N MET A 25 17.70 0.63 -9.78
CA MET A 25 17.77 0.66 -11.24
C MET A 25 16.50 1.21 -11.91
N HIS A 26 15.70 2.00 -11.19
CA HIS A 26 14.40 2.46 -11.69
C HIS A 26 14.52 3.32 -12.95
N ASN A 27 15.56 4.14 -13.09
CA ASN A 27 15.71 4.99 -14.27
C ASN A 27 15.98 4.15 -15.53
N GLU A 28 16.82 3.14 -15.40
CA GLU A 28 17.19 2.22 -16.47
C GLU A 28 15.99 1.37 -16.90
N ILE A 29 15.16 0.91 -15.96
CA ILE A 29 13.91 0.21 -16.26
C ILE A 29 12.96 1.11 -17.07
N ILE A 30 12.79 2.38 -16.64
CA ILE A 30 11.90 3.32 -17.33
C ILE A 30 12.42 3.63 -18.74
N ASN A 31 13.72 3.85 -18.89
CA ASN A 31 14.35 4.13 -20.19
C ASN A 31 14.21 2.93 -21.12
N LEU A 32 14.49 1.72 -20.63
CA LEU A 32 14.28 0.48 -21.39
C LEU A 32 12.83 0.38 -21.89
N PHE A 33 11.83 0.64 -21.05
CA PHE A 33 10.42 0.56 -21.45
C PHE A 33 10.00 1.64 -22.45
N LYS A 34 10.65 2.81 -22.45
CA LYS A 34 10.42 3.86 -23.46
C LYS A 34 11.01 3.49 -24.81
N GLU A 35 12.17 2.84 -24.81
CA GLU A 35 12.94 2.50 -26.02
C GLU A 35 12.59 1.12 -26.59
N ALA A 36 11.80 0.33 -25.85
CA ALA A 36 11.42 -1.02 -26.21
C ALA A 36 10.62 -1.04 -27.53
N ARG A 37 11.10 -1.85 -28.49
CA ARG A 37 10.47 -2.01 -29.81
C ARG A 37 9.21 -2.88 -29.79
N GLY A 38 8.88 -3.47 -28.65
CA GLY A 38 7.70 -4.31 -28.47
C GLY A 38 7.67 -5.01 -27.10
N PRO A 39 6.50 -5.49 -26.65
CA PRO A 39 6.34 -6.09 -25.32
C PRO A 39 7.29 -7.26 -25.03
N GLY A 40 7.59 -8.09 -26.05
CA GLY A 40 8.47 -9.25 -25.92
C GLY A 40 9.92 -8.89 -25.57
N SER A 41 10.40 -7.71 -25.99
CA SER A 41 11.79 -7.28 -25.75
C SER A 41 12.10 -7.00 -24.26
N CYS A 42 11.08 -6.84 -23.43
CA CYS A 42 11.20 -6.57 -22.01
C CYS A 42 10.66 -7.70 -21.13
N GLN A 43 10.27 -8.84 -21.70
CA GLN A 43 9.57 -9.89 -20.95
C GLN A 43 10.38 -10.41 -19.76
N GLY A 44 11.69 -10.61 -19.94
CA GLY A 44 12.58 -11.03 -18.87
C GLY A 44 12.64 -10.02 -17.72
N VAL A 45 12.80 -8.73 -18.03
CA VAL A 45 12.82 -7.64 -17.05
C VAL A 45 11.47 -7.52 -16.34
N LEU A 46 10.36 -7.58 -17.07
CA LEU A 46 9.01 -7.52 -16.50
C LEU A 46 8.73 -8.66 -15.52
N LYS A 47 9.19 -9.87 -15.85
CA LYS A 47 9.06 -11.03 -14.95
C LYS A 47 9.81 -10.79 -13.64
N GLU A 48 11.10 -10.46 -13.71
CA GLU A 48 11.91 -10.26 -12.49
C GLU A 48 11.42 -9.05 -11.67
N LEU A 49 10.99 -7.99 -12.34
CA LEU A 49 10.37 -6.82 -11.70
C LEU A 49 9.06 -7.20 -10.98
N GLY A 50 8.20 -8.01 -11.61
CA GLY A 50 6.98 -8.52 -10.99
C GLY A 50 7.26 -9.33 -9.73
N ASP A 51 8.22 -10.26 -9.81
CA ASP A 51 8.65 -11.07 -8.66
C ASP A 51 9.12 -10.17 -7.49
N ILE A 52 9.95 -9.16 -7.77
CA ILE A 52 10.42 -8.20 -6.75
C ILE A 52 9.25 -7.44 -6.14
N LEU A 53 8.36 -6.87 -6.97
CA LEU A 53 7.24 -6.07 -6.48
C LEU A 53 6.24 -6.88 -5.64
N ILE A 54 6.14 -8.19 -5.84
CA ILE A 54 5.36 -9.07 -4.96
C ILE A 54 6.02 -9.18 -3.58
N MET A 55 7.34 -9.35 -3.54
CA MET A 55 8.08 -9.49 -2.27
C MET A 55 8.16 -8.18 -1.49
N THR A 56 8.26 -7.05 -2.20
CA THR A 56 8.57 -5.76 -1.59
C THR A 56 7.36 -4.87 -1.47
N THR A 57 6.27 -5.20 -2.17
CA THR A 57 5.16 -4.31 -2.54
C THR A 57 5.58 -3.17 -3.48
N ALA A 58 4.62 -2.65 -4.25
CA ALA A 58 4.80 -1.43 -5.03
C ALA A 58 4.39 -0.21 -4.20
N ARG A 59 5.07 0.93 -4.42
CA ARG A 59 4.65 2.18 -3.80
C ARG A 59 3.29 2.57 -4.37
N SER A 60 2.26 2.52 -3.53
CA SER A 60 0.92 3.00 -3.88
C SER A 60 0.48 4.07 -2.89
N GLN A 61 -0.21 5.10 -3.40
CA GLN A 61 -0.88 6.08 -2.56
C GLN A 61 -2.28 5.57 -2.25
N GLN A 62 -2.47 5.03 -1.05
CA GLN A 62 -3.79 4.63 -0.61
C GLN A 62 -4.57 5.85 -0.14
N LYS A 63 -5.80 5.97 -0.63
CA LYS A 63 -6.78 6.99 -0.25
C LYS A 63 -8.08 6.26 0.01
N PHE A 64 -8.84 6.75 0.98
CA PHE A 64 -10.22 6.29 1.14
C PHE A 64 -11.15 7.22 0.37
N TYR A 65 -12.25 6.65 -0.12
CA TYR A 65 -13.25 7.30 -0.96
C TYR A 65 -14.62 7.19 -0.31
N LEU A 66 -15.14 8.32 0.18
CA LEU A 66 -16.43 8.34 0.83
C LEU A 66 -17.56 8.55 -0.19
N PRO A 67 -18.63 7.71 -0.20
CA PRO A 67 -19.79 7.95 -1.04
C PRO A 67 -20.41 9.33 -0.76
N ILE A 68 -20.79 10.05 -1.82
CA ILE A 68 -21.27 11.45 -1.70
C ILE A 68 -22.48 11.60 -0.78
N LEU A 69 -23.40 10.62 -0.77
CA LEU A 69 -24.56 10.62 0.10
C LEU A 69 -24.18 10.46 1.56
N LEU A 70 -23.15 9.65 1.84
CA LEU A 70 -22.62 9.46 3.18
C LEU A 70 -21.91 10.74 3.66
N ALA A 71 -21.09 11.33 2.79
CA ALA A 71 -20.44 12.61 3.04
C ALA A 71 -21.44 13.73 3.34
N LYS A 72 -22.52 13.82 2.55
CA LYS A 72 -23.61 14.78 2.76
C LYS A 72 -24.30 14.56 4.12
N HIS A 73 -24.55 13.31 4.49
CA HIS A 73 -25.22 12.99 5.75
C HIS A 73 -24.34 13.32 6.96
N MET A 74 -23.06 12.95 6.91
CA MET A 74 -22.05 13.36 7.90
C MET A 74 -21.97 14.88 8.05
N TYR A 75 -21.97 15.59 6.91
CA TYR A 75 -21.94 17.05 6.91
C TYR A 75 -23.22 17.68 7.48
N ALA A 76 -24.38 17.03 7.35
CA ALA A 76 -25.65 17.54 7.85
C ALA A 76 -25.82 17.35 9.37
N GLU A 77 -25.24 16.29 9.95
CA GLU A 77 -25.37 16.00 11.39
C GLU A 77 -24.57 16.94 12.31
N LYS A 78 -23.74 17.85 11.75
CA LYS A 78 -23.05 19.03 12.35
C LYS A 78 -22.89 19.11 13.88
N SER A 79 -22.56 18.03 14.55
CA SER A 79 -22.19 18.04 15.98
C SER A 79 -20.67 18.14 16.21
N VAL A 80 -19.87 18.09 15.13
CA VAL A 80 -18.41 18.17 15.18
C VAL A 80 -17.89 18.98 14.00
N ASP A 81 -16.93 19.87 14.24
CA ASP A 81 -16.17 20.56 13.20
C ASP A 81 -15.35 19.53 12.39
N VAL A 82 -15.93 19.05 11.28
CA VAL A 82 -15.34 18.00 10.44
C VAL A 82 -14.13 18.57 9.70
N LYS A 83 -12.93 18.31 10.22
CA LYS A 83 -11.68 18.56 9.50
C LYS A 83 -11.51 17.55 8.36
N TRP A 84 -11.83 17.98 7.14
CA TRP A 84 -11.77 17.16 5.91
C TRP A 84 -10.33 16.84 5.45
N ASN A 85 -9.58 16.06 6.22
CA ASN A 85 -8.23 15.60 5.88
C ASN A 85 -8.22 14.11 5.47
N PHE A 86 -8.18 13.85 4.16
CA PHE A 86 -8.24 12.50 3.59
C PHE A 86 -6.93 11.69 3.67
N GLY A 87 -5.87 12.26 4.24
CA GLY A 87 -4.58 11.62 4.36
C GLY A 87 -4.22 11.16 5.78
N GLY A 88 -5.01 11.52 6.79
CA GLY A 88 -4.71 11.27 8.21
C GLY A 88 -5.65 10.25 8.86
N ALA A 89 -5.24 9.70 10.00
CA ALA A 89 -6.08 8.83 10.82
C ALA A 89 -7.37 9.54 11.30
N GLN A 90 -7.34 10.87 11.45
CA GLN A 90 -8.47 11.68 11.95
C GLN A 90 -9.77 11.54 11.13
N MET A 91 -9.68 11.48 9.81
CA MET A 91 -10.91 11.31 9.01
C MET A 91 -11.41 9.86 9.10
N ILE A 92 -10.51 8.89 9.25
CA ILE A 92 -10.90 7.48 9.48
C ILE A 92 -11.62 7.35 10.83
N THR A 93 -11.15 8.04 11.87
CA THR A 93 -11.85 8.06 13.17
C THR A 93 -13.23 8.68 13.03
N GLN A 94 -13.36 9.83 12.38
CA GLN A 94 -14.66 10.49 12.15
C GLN A 94 -15.65 9.63 11.34
N ILE A 95 -15.20 9.01 10.25
CA ILE A 95 -16.01 8.08 9.47
C ILE A 95 -16.44 6.90 10.34
N SER A 96 -15.52 6.33 11.12
CA SER A 96 -15.82 5.17 11.98
C SER A 96 -16.80 5.52 13.10
N ASP A 97 -16.66 6.69 13.71
CA ASP A 97 -17.55 7.19 14.75
C ASP A 97 -18.97 7.40 14.21
N PHE A 98 -19.08 8.05 13.05
CA PHE A 98 -20.35 8.23 12.36
C PHE A 98 -20.99 6.89 12.01
N MET A 99 -20.24 6.02 11.31
CA MET A 99 -20.74 4.71 10.86
C MET A 99 -21.12 3.77 12.03
N SER A 100 -20.56 3.98 13.23
CA SER A 100 -20.94 3.21 14.42
C SER A 100 -22.35 3.52 14.92
N LYS A 101 -22.89 4.69 14.56
CA LYS A 101 -24.22 5.18 14.95
C LYS A 101 -25.24 5.09 13.81
N THR A 102 -24.78 4.87 12.58
CA THR A 102 -25.62 4.84 11.38
C THR A 102 -25.99 3.42 10.97
N LYS A 103 -27.23 3.22 10.53
CA LYS A 103 -27.65 2.04 9.76
C LYS A 103 -27.86 2.45 8.30
N LEU A 104 -27.44 1.60 7.37
CA LEU A 104 -27.62 1.85 5.94
C LEU A 104 -28.76 1.00 5.41
N ILE A 105 -29.62 1.56 4.57
CA ILE A 105 -30.67 0.80 3.87
C ILE A 105 -30.30 0.73 2.40
N ILE A 106 -29.98 -0.47 1.92
CA ILE A 106 -29.35 -0.65 0.61
C ILE A 106 -29.98 -1.85 -0.11
N LYS A 107 -30.26 -1.71 -1.41
CA LYS A 107 -30.60 -2.85 -2.27
C LYS A 107 -29.35 -3.66 -2.60
N SER A 108 -29.32 -4.93 -2.20
CA SER A 108 -28.18 -5.84 -2.40
C SER A 108 -28.64 -7.28 -2.62
N GLY A 109 -27.91 -8.02 -3.45
CA GLY A 109 -28.10 -9.45 -3.68
C GLY A 109 -27.32 -10.35 -2.71
N GLY A 110 -26.45 -9.78 -1.87
CA GLY A 110 -25.75 -10.51 -0.81
C GLY A 110 -26.38 -10.29 0.57
N SER A 111 -25.85 -10.99 1.57
CA SER A 111 -26.25 -10.76 2.97
C SER A 111 -25.88 -9.36 3.46
N SER A 112 -26.52 -8.92 4.55
CA SER A 112 -26.21 -7.64 5.22
C SER A 112 -24.71 -7.52 5.55
N LEU A 113 -24.14 -8.61 6.05
CA LEU A 113 -22.75 -8.73 6.42
C LEU A 113 -21.78 -8.66 5.23
N GLN A 114 -22.06 -9.39 4.14
CA GLN A 114 -21.26 -9.30 2.90
C GLN A 114 -21.35 -7.91 2.27
N THR A 115 -22.52 -7.28 2.37
CA THR A 115 -22.73 -5.92 1.88
C THR A 115 -21.92 -4.91 2.70
N ALA A 116 -21.84 -5.09 4.02
CA ALA A 116 -21.00 -4.26 4.89
C ALA A 116 -19.50 -4.41 4.57
N GLU A 117 -19.03 -5.63 4.30
CA GLU A 117 -17.63 -5.88 3.88
C GLU A 117 -17.29 -5.16 2.57
N VAL A 118 -18.17 -5.27 1.55
CA VAL A 118 -17.94 -4.60 0.25
C VAL A 118 -17.92 -3.08 0.41
N ILE A 119 -18.82 -2.52 1.23
CA ILE A 119 -18.82 -1.08 1.51
C ILE A 119 -17.51 -0.67 2.19
N PHE A 120 -17.02 -1.44 3.15
CA PHE A 120 -15.77 -1.15 3.83
C PHE A 120 -14.58 -1.19 2.85
N HIS A 121 -14.46 -2.24 2.04
CA HIS A 121 -13.42 -2.33 1.01
C HIS A 121 -13.49 -1.17 0.01
N ALA A 122 -14.69 -0.77 -0.40
CA ALA A 122 -14.88 0.33 -1.34
C ALA A 122 -14.49 1.69 -0.73
N ILE A 123 -14.80 1.90 0.55
CA ILE A 123 -14.43 3.14 1.25
C ILE A 123 -12.92 3.17 1.46
N PHE A 124 -12.32 2.13 2.04
CA PHE A 124 -10.93 2.18 2.51
C PHE A 124 -9.89 1.61 1.55
N GLY A 125 -10.30 1.06 0.40
CA GLY A 125 -9.38 0.53 -0.61
C GLY A 125 -8.68 -0.77 -0.21
N THR A 126 -9.23 -1.54 0.73
CA THR A 126 -8.56 -2.70 1.35
C THR A 126 -8.68 -4.01 0.56
N TYR A 127 -8.83 -3.93 -0.77
CA TYR A 127 -9.01 -5.11 -1.63
C TYR A 127 -7.72 -5.91 -1.86
N LEU A 128 -6.56 -5.35 -1.51
CA LEU A 128 -5.25 -6.04 -1.51
C LEU A 128 -4.68 -6.22 -0.11
N GLU A 129 -5.43 -5.82 0.92
CA GLU A 129 -4.98 -5.92 2.31
C GLU A 129 -5.11 -7.37 2.81
N ASP A 130 -4.30 -7.72 3.81
CA ASP A 130 -4.42 -8.99 4.51
C ASP A 130 -5.74 -9.05 5.30
N ILE A 131 -6.57 -10.05 5.00
CA ILE A 131 -7.86 -10.26 5.67
C ILE A 131 -7.68 -10.49 7.19
N GLY A 132 -6.57 -11.12 7.59
CA GLY A 132 -6.21 -11.31 8.99
C GLY A 132 -6.03 -9.98 9.72
N VAL A 133 -5.32 -9.03 9.11
CA VAL A 133 -5.20 -7.65 9.62
C VAL A 133 -6.57 -7.00 9.73
N LEU A 134 -7.42 -7.09 8.69
CA LEU A 134 -8.78 -6.55 8.73
C LEU A 134 -9.62 -7.14 9.86
N GLY A 135 -9.44 -8.43 10.15
CA GLY A 135 -10.07 -9.13 11.27
C GLY A 135 -9.70 -8.54 12.63
N GLU A 136 -8.45 -8.15 12.79
CA GLU A 136 -7.93 -7.59 14.04
C GLU A 136 -8.34 -6.13 14.21
N ILE A 137 -8.28 -5.32 13.15
CA ILE A 137 -8.46 -3.86 13.25
C ILE A 137 -9.92 -3.40 13.22
N THR A 138 -10.86 -4.28 12.87
CA THR A 138 -12.28 -3.92 12.73
C THR A 138 -13.20 -4.66 13.70
N THR A 139 -14.45 -4.22 13.81
CA THR A 139 -15.50 -4.92 14.59
C THR A 139 -15.86 -6.29 14.03
N ARG A 140 -15.26 -6.70 12.92
CA ARG A 140 -15.50 -7.94 12.23
C ARG A 140 -14.27 -8.84 12.31
N GLY A 141 -14.38 -9.92 13.09
CA GLY A 141 -13.26 -10.85 13.31
C GLY A 141 -12.92 -11.77 12.14
N GLY A 142 -13.83 -11.95 11.17
CA GLY A 142 -13.60 -12.81 10.00
C GLY A 142 -14.16 -12.18 8.73
N TRP A 143 -13.39 -12.23 7.64
CA TRP A 143 -13.75 -11.61 6.37
C TRP A 143 -13.96 -12.62 5.25
N SER A 144 -14.91 -12.32 4.37
CA SER A 144 -15.18 -13.09 3.16
C SER A 144 -14.13 -12.84 2.08
N LYS A 145 -13.72 -13.89 1.37
CA LYS A 145 -12.93 -13.77 0.13
C LYS A 145 -13.78 -13.24 -1.02
N ARG A 146 -13.13 -12.71 -2.07
CA ARG A 146 -13.77 -12.10 -3.24
C ARG A 146 -14.89 -12.95 -3.84
N LYS A 147 -14.64 -14.24 -4.06
CA LYS A 147 -15.60 -15.19 -4.64
C LYS A 147 -16.93 -15.24 -3.88
N ALA A 148 -16.90 -15.15 -2.55
CA ALA A 148 -18.10 -15.15 -1.71
C ALA A 148 -18.89 -13.82 -1.80
N LEU A 149 -18.24 -12.73 -2.20
CA LEU A 149 -18.84 -11.41 -2.39
C LEU A 149 -19.39 -11.16 -3.79
N ASN A 150 -19.29 -12.16 -4.68
CA ASN A 150 -19.77 -12.08 -6.06
C ASN A 150 -21.23 -11.59 -6.24
N PRO A 151 -22.21 -11.93 -5.38
CA PRO A 151 -23.59 -11.49 -5.58
C PRO A 151 -23.86 -10.03 -5.15
N VAL A 152 -22.92 -9.38 -4.46
CA VAL A 152 -23.11 -8.02 -3.93
C VAL A 152 -22.96 -7.00 -5.06
N PHE A 153 -23.94 -6.10 -5.21
CA PHE A 153 -23.99 -5.00 -6.18
C PHE A 153 -23.87 -5.33 -7.68
N LYS A 154 -23.88 -6.61 -8.10
CA LYS A 154 -23.92 -6.97 -9.53
C LYS A 154 -25.22 -6.58 -10.24
N ASP A 155 -26.34 -6.77 -9.56
CA ASP A 155 -27.66 -6.33 -9.98
C ASP A 155 -28.38 -5.75 -8.77
N ARG A 156 -28.86 -4.51 -8.87
CA ARG A 156 -29.47 -3.76 -7.75
C ARG A 156 -30.94 -3.45 -7.97
N SER A 157 -31.42 -3.44 -9.21
CA SER A 157 -32.78 -2.98 -9.53
C SER A 157 -33.84 -3.96 -9.03
N SER A 158 -33.54 -5.26 -9.13
CA SER A 158 -34.41 -6.38 -8.76
C SER A 158 -34.29 -6.85 -7.30
N LYS A 159 -33.34 -6.30 -6.52
CA LYS A 159 -32.98 -6.82 -5.20
C LYS A 159 -33.74 -6.16 -4.04
N PRO A 160 -34.02 -6.89 -2.95
CA PRO A 160 -34.65 -6.33 -1.77
C PRO A 160 -33.76 -5.28 -1.11
N ALA A 161 -34.38 -4.28 -0.49
CA ALA A 161 -33.69 -3.38 0.42
C ALA A 161 -33.41 -4.13 1.73
N ILE A 162 -32.17 -4.08 2.19
CA ILE A 162 -31.73 -4.69 3.44
C ILE A 162 -31.14 -3.63 4.36
N VAL A 163 -31.28 -3.84 5.67
CA VAL A 163 -30.62 -3.02 6.69
C VAL A 163 -29.21 -3.54 6.91
N VAL A 164 -28.23 -2.66 6.79
CA VAL A 164 -26.80 -2.96 6.89
C VAL A 164 -26.22 -2.20 8.07
N THR A 165 -25.62 -2.96 8.99
CA THR A 165 -24.76 -2.39 10.04
C THR A 165 -23.35 -2.30 9.47
N PRO A 166 -22.77 -1.09 9.36
CA PRO A 166 -21.42 -0.94 8.84
C PRO A 166 -20.37 -1.68 9.67
N VAL A 167 -19.32 -2.15 8.98
CA VAL A 167 -18.07 -2.53 9.66
C VAL A 167 -17.34 -1.24 10.04
N VAL A 168 -16.85 -1.17 11.28
CA VAL A 168 -16.13 0.00 11.79
C VAL A 168 -14.79 -0.41 12.38
N HIS A 169 -13.87 0.53 12.48
CA HIS A 169 -12.55 0.30 13.06
C HIS A 169 -12.62 0.21 14.59
N LYS A 170 -11.87 -0.74 15.14
CA LYS A 170 -11.43 -0.76 16.56
C LYS A 170 -10.07 -0.11 16.69
N TYR A 171 -9.22 -0.31 15.68
CA TYR A 171 -7.90 0.26 15.55
C TYR A 171 -7.78 1.01 14.22
N VAL A 172 -7.14 2.17 14.21
CA VAL A 172 -6.85 2.95 13.00
C VAL A 172 -5.39 3.33 12.93
N SER A 173 -4.87 3.46 11.72
CA SER A 173 -3.59 4.11 11.46
C SER A 173 -3.72 4.99 10.22
N LYS A 174 -2.70 5.80 9.95
CA LYS A 174 -2.64 6.58 8.72
C LYS A 174 -2.54 5.61 7.53
N MET A 175 -3.33 5.83 6.47
CA MET A 175 -3.20 5.07 5.22
C MET A 175 -1.78 5.15 4.65
N ALA A 176 -1.33 4.06 4.04
CA ALA A 176 -0.02 3.98 3.39
C ALA A 176 0.09 4.99 2.23
N GLN A 177 1.14 5.82 2.26
CA GLN A 177 1.44 6.81 1.20
C GLN A 177 2.86 6.63 0.60
N SER A 178 3.59 5.65 1.11
CA SER A 178 4.95 5.30 0.72
C SER A 178 5.13 3.80 0.82
N LEU A 179 6.25 3.29 0.29
CA LEU A 179 6.72 1.96 0.67
C LEU A 179 6.88 1.92 2.19
N LEU A 180 6.38 0.86 2.82
CA LEU A 180 6.41 0.69 4.27
C LEU A 180 7.46 -0.35 4.72
N THR A 181 8.10 -1.02 3.76
CA THR A 181 9.19 -1.97 3.98
C THR A 181 10.50 -1.22 4.19
N LYS A 182 11.14 -1.40 5.35
CA LYS A 182 12.34 -0.63 5.77
C LYS A 182 13.57 -0.83 4.87
N THR A 183 13.64 -1.94 4.14
CA THR A 183 14.82 -2.39 3.38
C THR A 183 15.04 -1.70 2.04
N LEU A 184 14.02 -1.02 1.49
CA LEU A 184 14.10 -0.36 0.18
C LEU A 184 13.82 1.15 0.25
N GLY A 185 14.10 1.75 1.41
CA GLY A 185 13.88 3.17 1.64
C GLY A 185 14.65 4.07 0.68
N ASN A 186 13.93 5.04 0.10
CA ASN A 186 14.37 6.07 -0.88
C ASN A 186 15.42 7.07 -0.38
N THR A 187 16.22 6.73 0.62
CA THR A 187 17.36 7.57 0.97
C THR A 187 18.56 6.97 0.27
N GLU A 188 19.08 7.67 -0.75
CA GLU A 188 20.51 7.61 -1.01
C GLU A 188 21.20 7.69 0.35
N PRO A 189 21.89 6.63 0.79
CA PRO A 189 22.53 6.67 2.09
C PRO A 189 23.43 7.90 2.11
N CYS A 190 23.31 8.74 3.14
CA CYS A 190 24.33 9.73 3.38
C CYS A 190 25.61 8.95 3.75
N TYR A 191 26.46 8.68 2.77
CA TYR A 191 27.65 7.86 2.93
C TYR A 191 28.68 8.57 3.82
N THR A 192 28.64 9.89 3.89
CA THR A 192 29.54 10.63 4.75
C THR A 192 28.91 11.93 5.23
N THR A 193 29.19 12.27 6.47
CA THR A 193 28.92 13.61 7.00
C THR A 193 30.16 14.48 6.82
N ARG A 194 29.96 15.76 6.48
CA ARG A 194 31.02 16.77 6.47
C ARG A 194 30.98 17.55 7.79
N PRO A 195 32.08 17.62 8.55
CA PRO A 195 32.13 18.47 9.74
C PRO A 195 31.97 19.95 9.37
N SER A 196 30.89 20.59 9.83
CA SER A 196 30.66 22.03 9.61
C SER A 196 31.21 22.93 10.74
N PHE A 197 31.68 22.34 11.84
CA PHE A 197 32.13 23.05 13.05
C PHE A 197 33.48 22.48 13.53
N ASN A 198 34.36 23.30 14.12
CA ASN A 198 35.72 22.87 14.50
C ASN A 198 35.81 22.20 15.90
N GLY A 199 34.73 21.55 16.37
CA GLY A 199 34.69 20.88 17.67
C GLY A 199 35.27 19.45 17.63
N LYS A 200 35.95 19.04 18.72
CA LYS A 200 36.46 17.67 18.90
C LYS A 200 35.29 16.67 18.95
N ARG A 201 35.31 15.67 18.07
CA ARG A 201 34.26 14.64 17.96
C ARG A 201 34.83 13.32 17.47
N LYS A 202 34.17 12.21 17.81
CA LYS A 202 34.42 10.91 17.18
C LYS A 202 33.56 10.82 15.91
N ARG A 203 34.19 10.47 14.78
CA ARG A 203 33.48 10.26 13.50
C ARG A 203 33.00 8.80 13.44
N THR A 204 31.73 8.61 13.16
CA THR A 204 31.14 7.29 12.91
C THR A 204 30.84 7.15 11.42
N PHE A 205 31.15 5.99 10.86
CA PHE A 205 30.84 5.62 9.48
C PHE A 205 29.78 4.54 9.48
N ASN A 206 28.71 4.73 8.70
CA ASN A 206 27.66 3.73 8.57
C ASN A 206 28.12 2.57 7.68
N ASP A 207 27.41 1.44 7.73
CA ASP A 207 27.79 0.25 6.97
C ASP A 207 27.65 0.45 5.45
N ALA A 208 26.78 1.37 5.02
CA ALA A 208 26.68 1.78 3.63
C ALA A 208 27.98 2.43 3.10
N PHE A 209 28.65 3.27 3.90
CA PHE A 209 29.95 3.86 3.56
C PHE A 209 31.07 2.81 3.51
N LYS A 210 31.07 1.87 4.46
CA LYS A 210 32.06 0.79 4.47
C LYS A 210 31.90 -0.11 3.24
N SER A 211 30.67 -0.51 2.94
CA SER A 211 30.34 -1.28 1.73
C SER A 211 30.72 -0.53 0.44
N TYR A 212 30.55 0.79 0.39
CA TYR A 212 31.04 1.63 -0.70
C TYR A 212 32.58 1.57 -0.84
N LEU A 213 33.32 1.70 0.27
CA LEU A 213 34.78 1.61 0.25
C LEU A 213 35.28 0.22 -0.18
N ASP A 214 34.61 -0.84 0.28
CA ASP A 214 34.99 -2.23 -0.03
C ASP A 214 34.68 -2.60 -1.48
N SER A 215 33.60 -2.05 -2.06
CA SER A 215 33.14 -2.39 -3.41
C SER A 215 33.66 -1.47 -4.51
N GLY A 216 34.12 -0.25 -4.18
CA GLY A 216 34.56 0.77 -5.14
C GLY A 216 33.46 1.30 -6.07
N LYS A 217 32.21 0.82 -5.92
CA LYS A 217 31.08 1.18 -6.78
C LYS A 217 30.36 2.38 -6.18
N ILE A 218 30.63 3.57 -6.71
CA ILE A 218 29.60 4.63 -6.76
C ILE A 218 28.42 3.99 -7.48
N MET A 219 27.21 4.04 -6.89
CA MET A 219 25.94 3.47 -7.40
C MET A 219 26.12 2.73 -8.72
N SER A 220 26.13 1.40 -8.67
CA SER A 220 26.23 0.55 -9.87
C SER A 220 25.47 1.19 -11.03
N SER A 221 26.20 1.75 -12.01
CA SER A 221 25.58 2.25 -13.23
C SER A 221 24.97 1.03 -13.89
N TYR A 222 23.66 0.88 -13.77
CA TYR A 222 22.97 -0.24 -14.39
C TYR A 222 22.98 0.02 -15.91
N SER A 223 23.24 -1.03 -16.68
CA SER A 223 23.10 -0.92 -18.13
C SER A 223 21.61 -0.83 -18.49
N SER A 224 21.26 -0.02 -19.47
CA SER A 224 19.93 -0.05 -20.10
C SER A 224 19.73 -1.29 -20.98
N ASP A 225 20.77 -2.11 -21.18
CA ASP A 225 20.67 -3.39 -21.88
C ASP A 225 19.68 -4.34 -21.17
N PRO A 226 18.65 -4.86 -21.86
CA PRO A 226 17.61 -5.67 -21.23
C PRO A 226 18.14 -6.92 -20.52
N ILE A 227 19.19 -7.56 -21.05
CA ILE A 227 19.74 -8.79 -20.47
C ILE A 227 20.50 -8.46 -19.18
N GLN A 228 21.35 -7.44 -19.21
CA GLN A 228 22.08 -7.00 -18.02
C GLN A 228 21.13 -6.51 -16.92
N LEU A 229 20.08 -5.77 -17.29
CA LEU A 229 19.09 -5.30 -16.33
C LEU A 229 18.29 -6.45 -15.73
N GLN A 230 17.93 -7.46 -16.53
CA GLN A 230 17.30 -8.68 -16.03
C GLN A 230 18.20 -9.42 -15.03
N LEU A 231 19.49 -9.56 -15.32
CA LEU A 231 20.44 -10.20 -14.41
C LEU A 231 20.60 -9.41 -13.10
N ALA A 232 20.63 -8.07 -13.18
CA ALA A 232 20.67 -7.20 -12.01
C ALA A 232 19.41 -7.36 -11.13
N LEU A 233 18.23 -7.36 -11.73
CA LEU A 233 16.98 -7.62 -11.01
C LEU A 233 16.95 -9.01 -10.40
N ARG A 234 17.42 -10.05 -11.10
CA ARG A 234 17.50 -11.39 -10.55
C ARG A 234 18.40 -11.44 -9.31
N LYS A 235 19.55 -10.77 -9.37
CA LYS A 235 20.45 -10.67 -8.22
C LYS A 235 19.79 -9.97 -7.03
N LEU A 236 19.13 -8.84 -7.27
CA LEU A 236 18.38 -8.12 -6.23
C LEU A 236 17.27 -9.00 -5.62
N LYS A 237 16.55 -9.75 -6.45
CA LYS A 237 15.54 -10.71 -5.99
C LYS A 237 16.14 -11.77 -5.08
N ASP A 238 17.29 -12.34 -5.45
CA ASP A 238 17.98 -13.34 -4.62
C ASP A 238 18.43 -12.76 -3.27
N GLU A 239 18.91 -11.51 -3.25
CA GLU A 239 19.27 -10.79 -2.01
C GLU A 239 18.04 -10.57 -1.14
N LEU A 240 16.95 -10.06 -1.70
CA LEU A 240 15.68 -9.86 -1.00
C LEU A 240 15.11 -11.17 -0.44
N ARG A 241 15.28 -12.28 -1.16
CA ARG A 241 14.83 -13.60 -0.69
C ARG A 241 15.62 -14.02 0.54
N LYS A 242 16.94 -13.83 0.54
CA LYS A 242 17.78 -14.13 1.71
C LYS A 242 17.41 -13.25 2.90
N ASP A 243 17.12 -11.97 2.66
CA ASP A 243 16.67 -11.05 3.71
C ASP A 243 15.28 -11.42 4.26
N MET A 244 14.38 -11.90 3.41
CA MET A 244 13.08 -12.46 3.81
C MET A 244 13.25 -13.71 4.68
N GLU A 245 14.07 -14.66 4.25
CA GLU A 245 14.38 -15.89 4.99
C GLU A 245 15.07 -15.60 6.33
N ALA A 246 15.80 -14.48 6.43
CA ALA A 246 16.43 -13.99 7.65
C ALA A 246 15.51 -13.11 8.52
N GLY A 247 14.23 -12.95 8.16
CA GLY A 247 13.23 -12.16 8.91
C GLY A 247 13.41 -10.63 8.82
N LYS A 248 14.30 -10.11 7.98
CA LYS A 248 14.58 -8.67 7.90
C LYS A 248 13.48 -7.86 7.20
N LEU A 249 12.53 -8.53 6.54
CA LEU A 249 11.42 -7.92 5.81
C LEU A 249 10.10 -7.94 6.60
N GLU A 250 10.06 -8.51 7.80
CA GLU A 250 8.83 -8.71 8.57
C GLU A 250 8.29 -7.40 9.20
N ASP A 251 9.17 -6.43 9.44
CA ASP A 251 8.81 -5.12 9.98
C ASP A 251 8.22 -4.20 8.90
N VAL A 252 6.90 -4.06 8.90
CA VAL A 252 6.15 -3.17 7.99
C VAL A 252 5.46 -2.04 8.74
N GLY A 253 5.60 -0.81 8.23
CA GLY A 253 4.91 0.37 8.75
C GLY A 253 5.81 1.32 9.54
N ASN A 254 5.37 2.58 9.64
CA ASN A 254 6.13 3.67 10.28
C ASN A 254 5.27 4.60 11.15
N LYS A 255 4.03 4.17 11.46
CA LYS A 255 3.08 4.91 12.31
C LYS A 255 2.45 3.97 13.32
N ASN A 256 2.29 4.47 14.54
CA ASN A 256 1.59 3.78 15.59
C ASN A 256 0.09 3.67 15.26
N TRP A 257 -0.52 2.61 15.77
CA TRP A 257 -1.97 2.45 15.73
C TRP A 257 -2.63 3.29 16.82
N LEU A 258 -3.85 3.71 16.55
CA LEU A 258 -4.75 4.30 17.53
C LEU A 258 -5.87 3.29 17.82
N GLU A 259 -6.24 3.15 19.08
CA GLU A 259 -7.34 2.30 19.53
C GLU A 259 -8.50 3.15 20.01
N ARG A 260 -9.72 2.67 19.77
CA ARG A 260 -10.94 3.30 20.26
C ARG A 260 -11.24 2.84 21.70
N GLY A 261 -11.14 3.76 22.64
CA GLY A 261 -11.53 3.55 24.03
C GLY A 261 -13.04 3.32 24.18
N SER A 262 -13.45 2.78 25.33
CA SER A 262 -14.87 2.57 25.68
C SER A 262 -15.66 3.88 25.79
N ASP A 263 -14.98 4.99 26.05
CA ASP A 263 -15.49 6.36 26.06
C ASP A 263 -15.64 6.95 24.63
N GLY A 264 -15.21 6.22 23.61
CA GLY A 264 -15.22 6.65 22.21
C GLY A 264 -14.02 7.52 21.83
N VAL A 265 -13.04 7.73 22.71
CA VAL A 265 -11.84 8.51 22.44
C VAL A 265 -10.77 7.63 21.79
N TRP A 266 -10.06 8.18 20.81
CA TRP A 266 -8.96 7.49 20.13
C TRP A 266 -7.62 7.81 20.80
N ALA A 267 -6.89 6.78 21.23
CA ALA A 267 -5.61 6.92 21.92
C ALA A 267 -4.53 6.03 21.26
N ALA A 268 -3.26 6.35 21.48
CA ALA A 268 -2.16 5.51 20.99
C ALA A 268 -2.25 4.09 21.58
N SER A 269 -2.00 3.08 20.75
CA SER A 269 -2.03 1.67 21.14
C SER A 269 -0.69 1.02 20.87
N GLU A 270 -0.30 0.09 21.75
CA GLU A 270 0.85 -0.79 21.56
C GLU A 270 0.53 -1.98 20.64
N LYS A 271 -0.74 -2.14 20.25
CA LYS A 271 -1.18 -3.23 19.37
C LYS A 271 -0.49 -3.12 18.01
N VAL A 272 0.15 -4.21 17.62
CA VAL A 272 0.67 -4.44 16.26
C VAL A 272 -0.17 -5.56 15.64
N PRO A 273 -1.06 -5.26 14.68
CA PRO A 273 -1.75 -6.29 13.91
C PRO A 273 -0.74 -7.14 13.14
N VAL A 274 -0.99 -8.45 13.10
CA VAL A 274 -0.09 -9.39 12.42
C VAL A 274 -0.76 -9.87 11.14
N GLU A 275 -0.04 -9.80 10.03
CA GLU A 275 -0.47 -10.38 8.76
C GLU A 275 -0.58 -11.90 8.88
N LYS A 276 -1.65 -12.48 8.32
CA LYS A 276 -1.88 -13.93 8.35
C LYS A 276 -1.57 -14.62 7.01
N GLY A 277 -1.13 -13.85 6.01
CA GLY A 277 -0.92 -14.31 4.65
C GLY A 277 -2.24 -14.62 3.92
N ILE A 278 -3.35 -14.01 4.34
CA ILE A 278 -4.68 -14.29 3.80
C ILE A 278 -5.08 -13.17 2.85
N SER A 279 -4.92 -13.40 1.56
CA SER A 279 -5.35 -12.46 0.52
C SER A 279 -6.86 -12.47 0.31
N PHE A 280 -7.41 -11.29 0.04
CA PHE A 280 -8.80 -11.12 -0.39
C PHE A 280 -9.13 -11.86 -1.69
N TRP A 281 -8.16 -11.90 -2.61
CA TRP A 281 -8.20 -12.63 -3.87
C TRP A 281 -7.63 -14.04 -3.69
N GLY A 282 -8.36 -15.07 -4.10
CA GLY A 282 -7.86 -16.43 -4.18
C GLY A 282 -7.23 -16.75 -5.55
N PRO A 283 -6.45 -17.85 -5.65
CA PRO A 283 -6.02 -18.39 -6.94
C PRO A 283 -7.24 -18.67 -7.83
N GLY A 284 -7.27 -18.10 -9.04
CA GLY A 284 -8.36 -18.28 -10.01
C GLY A 284 -9.56 -17.34 -9.85
N ASP A 285 -9.53 -16.39 -8.91
CA ASP A 285 -10.52 -15.31 -8.89
C ASP A 285 -10.21 -14.33 -10.04
N SER A 286 -10.96 -14.41 -11.15
CA SER A 286 -10.89 -13.44 -12.24
C SER A 286 -11.72 -12.19 -11.92
N VAL A 287 -11.31 -11.05 -12.48
CA VAL A 287 -12.09 -9.79 -12.51
C VAL A 287 -13.35 -9.99 -13.33
#